data_AF-A0A810AIK2-F1
#
_entry.id   AF-A0A810AIK2-F1
#
_cell.length_a   1.000
_cell.length_b   1.000
_cell.length_c   1.000
_cell.angle_alpha   90.00
_cell.angle_beta   90.00
_cell.angle_gamma   90.00
#
_symmetry.space_group_name_H-M   'P 1'
#
loop_
_entity.id
_entity.type
_entity.pdbx_description
1 polymer ?
#
loop_
_entity_poly.entity_id
_entity_poly.type
_entity_poly.pdbx_seq_one_letter_code
_entity_poly.pdbx_strand_id
1 'polypeptide(L)'
;MKRLDANEAAPIVDRMLQALVATVPAKGRPGSDARTAIGDTRAHAYKLCIDDAIGPPLDQCFDLARLAGSTSAEINYVRETVEKETPVSLGGRLVRDAGIRFSLATQCRIIASMTFVSRQDVDAIKQQLLRPFRDAEEIAADSMDQMVFQTLVALHGAVTNHLVATARPLPRMVNFRFFEPLPSLVMAYKLYDDASRCDELRQENKVVHPAFCPMTGQALSA
;
A
#
# COMPACT_ATOMS: atom_id res chain seq x y z
N MET A 1 -22.64 3.86 -19.03
CA MET A 1 -22.84 5.10 -18.23
C MET A 1 -23.55 6.18 -19.08
N LYS A 2 -24.33 7.13 -18.51
CA LYS A 2 -24.88 8.26 -19.32
C LYS A 2 -23.76 9.27 -19.66
N ARG A 3 -23.91 10.04 -20.75
CA ARG A 3 -22.90 11.04 -21.18
C ARG A 3 -22.53 12.06 -20.09
N LEU A 4 -23.51 12.55 -19.35
CA LEU A 4 -23.27 13.52 -18.26
C LEU A 4 -22.46 12.90 -17.12
N ASP A 5 -22.73 11.64 -16.76
CA ASP A 5 -21.96 10.92 -15.76
C ASP A 5 -20.52 10.69 -16.24
N ALA A 6 -20.34 10.33 -17.53
CA ALA A 6 -19.02 10.10 -18.13
C ALA A 6 -18.14 11.36 -18.19
N ASN A 7 -18.75 12.54 -18.33
CA ASN A 7 -18.04 13.83 -18.30
C ASN A 7 -17.39 14.11 -16.94
N GLU A 8 -17.96 13.62 -15.84
CA GLU A 8 -17.38 13.74 -14.50
C GLU A 8 -16.46 12.55 -14.18
N ALA A 9 -16.86 11.34 -14.55
CA ALA A 9 -16.12 10.12 -14.26
C ALA A 9 -14.77 10.02 -14.97
N ALA A 10 -14.69 10.41 -16.25
CA ALA A 10 -13.46 10.26 -17.02
C ALA A 10 -12.29 11.15 -16.52
N PRO A 11 -12.51 12.41 -16.12
CA PRO A 11 -11.48 13.20 -15.44
C PRO A 11 -10.99 12.60 -14.11
N ILE A 12 -11.87 11.91 -13.36
CA ILE A 12 -11.48 11.20 -12.13
C ILE A 12 -10.54 10.03 -12.47
N VAL A 13 -10.88 9.25 -13.51
CA VAL A 13 -9.99 8.21 -14.04
C VAL A 13 -8.64 8.78 -14.44
N ASP A 14 -8.63 9.90 -15.17
CA ASP A 14 -7.38 10.52 -15.64
C ASP A 14 -6.47 10.93 -14.48
N ARG A 15 -7.02 11.59 -13.44
CA ARG A 15 -6.26 11.99 -12.25
C ARG A 15 -5.77 10.79 -11.44
N MET A 16 -6.60 9.76 -11.27
CA MET A 16 -6.20 8.51 -10.62
C MET A 16 -5.03 7.86 -11.35
N LEU A 17 -5.13 7.72 -12.67
CA LEU A 17 -4.09 7.10 -13.49
C LEU A 17 -2.84 7.98 -13.63
N GLN A 18 -2.98 9.30 -13.52
CA GLN A 18 -1.84 10.20 -13.41
C GLN A 18 -1.09 10.04 -12.09
N ALA A 19 -1.79 9.79 -10.97
CA ALA A 19 -1.14 9.44 -9.72
C ALA A 19 -0.47 8.05 -9.82
N LEU A 20 -1.14 7.08 -10.46
CA LEU A 20 -0.61 5.73 -10.63
C LEU A 20 0.65 5.70 -11.51
N VAL A 21 0.71 6.43 -12.62
CA VAL A 21 1.91 6.41 -13.48
C VAL A 21 3.15 6.99 -12.77
N ALA A 22 2.95 7.86 -11.78
CA ALA A 22 4.03 8.41 -10.97
C ALA A 22 4.70 7.36 -10.06
N THR A 23 4.02 6.25 -9.77
CA THR A 23 4.56 5.14 -8.96
C THR A 23 5.35 4.14 -9.79
N VAL A 24 5.38 4.30 -11.12
CA VAL A 24 5.97 3.33 -12.05
C VAL A 24 7.38 3.78 -12.46
N PRO A 25 8.42 2.93 -12.32
CA PRO A 25 9.78 3.29 -12.66
C PRO A 25 9.96 3.65 -14.15
N ALA A 26 10.91 4.54 -14.43
CA ALA A 26 11.16 5.03 -15.78
C ALA A 26 11.97 4.12 -16.68
N LYS A 27 12.47 3.02 -16.13
CA LYS A 27 13.37 2.09 -16.81
C LYS A 27 12.83 0.67 -16.67
N GLY A 28 13.22 -0.17 -17.62
CA GLY A 28 12.82 -1.57 -17.65
C GLY A 28 11.54 -1.80 -18.42
N ARG A 29 11.43 -3.00 -18.99
CA ARG A 29 10.26 -3.42 -19.79
C ARG A 29 8.95 -3.37 -18.99
N PRO A 30 8.88 -3.87 -17.73
CA PRO A 30 7.66 -3.77 -16.93
C PRO A 30 7.18 -2.32 -16.73
N GLY A 31 8.10 -1.38 -16.50
CA GLY A 31 7.77 0.03 -16.36
C GLY A 31 7.26 0.66 -17.66
N SER A 32 7.83 0.27 -18.80
CA SER A 32 7.34 0.69 -20.12
C SER A 32 5.93 0.16 -20.38
N ASP A 33 5.69 -1.14 -20.16
CA ASP A 33 4.40 -1.79 -20.41
C ASP A 33 3.30 -1.15 -19.55
N ALA A 34 3.59 -0.89 -18.26
CA ALA A 34 2.68 -0.20 -17.35
C ALA A 34 2.37 1.23 -17.82
N ARG A 35 3.37 2.01 -18.22
CA ARG A 35 3.18 3.39 -18.71
C ARG A 35 2.36 3.44 -20.00
N THR A 36 2.58 2.50 -20.92
CA THR A 36 1.80 2.39 -22.15
C THR A 36 0.34 2.08 -21.82
N ALA A 37 0.07 1.03 -21.03
CA ALA A 37 -1.30 0.67 -20.65
C ALA A 37 -2.03 1.80 -19.92
N ILE A 38 -1.33 2.50 -19.01
CA ILE A 38 -1.87 3.66 -18.30
C ILE A 38 -2.15 4.81 -19.27
N GLY A 39 -1.21 5.14 -20.15
CA GLY A 39 -1.37 6.19 -21.16
C GLY A 39 -2.54 5.92 -22.10
N ASP A 40 -2.67 4.69 -22.60
CA ASP A 40 -3.75 4.26 -23.48
C ASP A 40 -5.10 4.35 -22.77
N THR A 41 -5.18 3.88 -21.52
CA THR A 41 -6.43 3.94 -20.73
C THR A 41 -6.84 5.38 -20.45
N ARG A 42 -5.88 6.27 -20.12
CA ARG A 42 -6.14 7.70 -19.93
C ARG A 42 -6.66 8.37 -21.19
N ALA A 43 -6.02 8.13 -22.33
CA ALA A 43 -6.42 8.69 -23.62
C ALA A 43 -7.85 8.27 -24.03
N HIS A 44 -8.31 7.10 -23.60
CA HIS A 44 -9.62 6.55 -23.95
C HIS A 44 -10.64 6.56 -22.80
N ALA A 45 -10.31 7.16 -21.65
CA ALA A 45 -11.10 7.06 -20.42
C ALA A 45 -12.58 7.42 -20.62
N TYR A 46 -12.86 8.50 -21.35
CA TYR A 46 -14.23 8.94 -21.63
C TYR A 46 -15.04 7.91 -22.43
N LYS A 47 -14.44 7.38 -23.51
CA LYS A 47 -15.08 6.36 -24.35
C LYS A 47 -15.32 5.09 -23.54
N LEU A 48 -14.31 4.63 -22.80
CA LEU A 48 -14.41 3.45 -21.94
C LEU A 48 -15.49 3.60 -20.86
N CYS A 49 -15.66 4.81 -20.29
CA CYS A 49 -16.74 5.07 -19.33
C CYS A 49 -18.13 5.00 -19.98
N ILE A 50 -18.30 5.57 -21.17
CA ILE A 50 -19.58 5.50 -21.91
C ILE A 50 -19.93 4.05 -22.21
N ASP A 51 -18.97 3.30 -22.74
CA ASP A 51 -19.11 1.92 -23.19
C ASP A 51 -19.17 0.90 -22.03
N ASP A 52 -19.07 1.37 -20.78
CA ASP A 52 -19.04 0.54 -19.57
C ASP A 52 -17.89 -0.50 -19.56
N ALA A 53 -16.79 -0.14 -20.22
CA ALA A 53 -15.64 -1.02 -20.48
C ALA A 53 -14.38 -0.60 -19.68
N ILE A 54 -14.52 0.31 -18.71
CA ILE A 54 -13.36 0.88 -17.99
C ILE A 54 -12.73 -0.08 -16.97
N GLY A 55 -13.47 -1.09 -16.49
CA GLY A 55 -13.02 -2.03 -15.45
C GLY A 55 -11.76 -2.81 -15.82
N PRO A 56 -11.75 -3.61 -16.91
CA PRO A 56 -10.58 -4.42 -17.28
C PRO A 56 -9.31 -3.59 -17.57
N PRO A 57 -9.38 -2.44 -18.29
CA PRO A 57 -8.22 -1.57 -18.46
C PRO A 57 -7.66 -1.02 -17.14
N LEU A 58 -8.52 -0.66 -16.18
CA LEU A 58 -8.08 -0.23 -14.85
C LEU A 58 -7.38 -1.37 -14.10
N ASP A 59 -7.97 -2.57 -14.08
CA ASP A 59 -7.35 -3.74 -13.46
C ASP A 59 -5.95 -4.01 -14.04
N GLN A 60 -5.83 -3.98 -15.37
CA GLN A 60 -4.55 -4.13 -16.06
C GLN A 60 -3.54 -3.04 -15.68
N CYS A 61 -3.96 -1.78 -15.57
CA CYS A 61 -3.08 -0.68 -15.16
C CYS A 61 -2.50 -0.91 -13.75
N PHE A 62 -3.34 -1.31 -12.79
CA PHE A 62 -2.91 -1.58 -11.42
C PHE A 62 -2.03 -2.83 -11.32
N ASP A 63 -2.34 -3.91 -12.06
CA ASP A 63 -1.51 -5.11 -12.07
C ASP A 63 -0.14 -4.86 -12.70
N LEU A 64 -0.07 -4.11 -13.81
CA LEU A 64 1.19 -3.74 -14.43
C LEU A 64 2.01 -2.79 -13.55
N ALA A 65 1.38 -1.84 -12.85
CA ALA A 65 2.08 -0.97 -11.90
C ALA A 65 2.73 -1.80 -10.76
N ARG A 66 1.98 -2.78 -10.23
CA ARG A 66 2.50 -3.74 -9.24
C ARG A 66 3.67 -4.56 -9.79
N LEU A 67 3.53 -5.12 -11.00
CA LEU A 67 4.59 -5.90 -11.66
C LEU A 67 5.83 -5.05 -12.00
N ALA A 68 5.64 -3.75 -12.22
CA ALA A 68 6.71 -2.78 -12.40
C ALA A 68 7.42 -2.39 -11.09
N GLY A 69 6.92 -2.83 -9.94
CA GLY A 69 7.56 -2.64 -8.64
C GLY A 69 7.02 -1.45 -7.82
N SER A 70 5.83 -0.94 -8.13
CA SER A 70 5.18 0.04 -7.25
C SER A 70 4.96 -0.55 -5.85
N THR A 71 5.29 0.24 -4.83
CA THR A 71 5.25 -0.15 -3.42
C THR A 71 3.85 0.03 -2.81
N SER A 72 3.57 -0.64 -1.70
CA SER A 72 2.29 -0.48 -0.99
C SER A 72 2.02 0.96 -0.56
N ALA A 73 3.07 1.70 -0.17
CA ALA A 73 2.97 3.11 0.24
C ALA A 73 2.61 4.02 -0.95
N GLU A 74 3.21 3.78 -2.12
CA GLU A 74 2.89 4.51 -3.35
C GLU A 74 1.46 4.23 -3.82
N ILE A 75 0.99 2.98 -3.75
CA ILE A 75 -0.41 2.66 -4.08
C ILE A 75 -1.38 3.27 -3.04
N ASN A 76 -1.00 3.32 -1.76
CA ASN A 76 -1.80 4.05 -0.77
C ASN A 76 -1.91 5.55 -1.10
N TYR A 77 -0.84 6.17 -1.59
CA TYR A 77 -0.90 7.56 -2.06
C TYR A 77 -1.87 7.75 -3.24
N VAL A 78 -1.93 6.79 -4.18
CA VAL A 78 -2.94 6.79 -5.26
C VAL A 78 -4.35 6.71 -4.67
N ARG A 79 -4.60 5.80 -3.72
CA ARG A 79 -5.89 5.66 -3.00
C ARG A 79 -6.31 6.98 -2.35
N GLU A 80 -5.42 7.62 -1.59
CA GLU A 80 -5.68 8.89 -0.90
C GLU A 80 -5.95 10.04 -1.88
N THR A 81 -5.37 9.99 -3.07
CA THR A 81 -5.67 10.96 -4.14
C THR A 81 -7.10 10.78 -4.66
N VAL A 82 -7.52 9.54 -4.90
CA VAL A 82 -8.88 9.21 -5.33
C VAL A 82 -9.91 9.51 -4.25
N GLU A 83 -9.57 9.27 -2.97
CA GLU A 83 -10.47 9.49 -1.85
C GLU A 83 -10.90 10.96 -1.70
N LYS A 84 -10.04 11.90 -2.12
CA LYS A 84 -10.29 13.35 -2.13
C LYS A 84 -11.28 13.80 -3.20
N GLU A 85 -11.57 12.96 -4.19
CA GLU A 85 -12.56 13.27 -5.22
C GLU A 85 -13.95 13.34 -4.58
N THR A 86 -14.74 14.35 -4.94
CA THR A 86 -16.09 14.59 -4.41
C THR A 86 -17.15 14.57 -5.52
N PRO A 87 -17.34 13.42 -6.20
CA PRO A 87 -18.23 13.32 -7.34
C PRO A 87 -19.71 13.47 -6.98
N VAL A 88 -20.45 14.19 -7.82
CA VAL A 88 -21.88 14.44 -7.65
C VAL A 88 -22.73 13.46 -8.46
N SER A 89 -22.23 12.99 -9.60
CA SER A 89 -22.90 11.98 -10.41
C SER A 89 -22.73 10.57 -9.82
N LEU A 90 -23.65 9.68 -10.19
CA LEU A 90 -23.54 8.27 -9.84
C LEU A 90 -22.28 7.65 -10.47
N GLY A 91 -22.02 7.95 -11.75
CA GLY A 91 -20.85 7.41 -12.44
C GLY A 91 -19.52 7.85 -11.83
N GLY A 92 -19.43 9.12 -11.43
CA GLY A 92 -18.26 9.63 -10.71
C GLY A 92 -18.03 8.92 -9.37
N ARG A 93 -19.09 8.71 -8.57
CA ARG A 93 -19.01 7.94 -7.32
C ARG A 93 -18.55 6.51 -7.56
N LEU A 94 -19.14 5.82 -8.53
CA LEU A 94 -18.77 4.45 -8.88
C LEU A 94 -17.30 4.33 -9.29
N VAL A 95 -16.78 5.27 -10.09
CA VAL A 95 -15.37 5.30 -10.50
C VAL A 95 -14.44 5.58 -9.32
N ARG A 96 -14.78 6.55 -8.46
CA ARG A 96 -14.03 6.84 -7.24
C ARG A 96 -13.93 5.59 -6.36
N ASP A 97 -15.07 4.95 -6.07
CA ASP A 97 -15.13 3.80 -5.19
C ASP A 97 -14.43 2.59 -5.82
N ALA A 98 -14.54 2.40 -7.14
CA ALA A 98 -13.75 1.40 -7.87
C ALA A 98 -12.24 1.66 -7.76
N GLY A 99 -11.79 2.91 -7.89
CA GLY A 99 -10.38 3.30 -7.74
C GLY A 99 -9.82 3.02 -6.35
N ILE A 100 -10.61 3.24 -5.30
CA ILE A 100 -10.27 2.86 -3.92
C ILE A 100 -10.12 1.34 -3.82
N ARG A 101 -11.08 0.57 -4.36
CA ARG A 101 -11.06 -0.90 -4.32
C ARG A 101 -9.88 -1.50 -5.09
N PHE A 102 -9.56 -1.00 -6.28
CA PHE A 102 -8.36 -1.42 -7.03
C PHE A 102 -7.07 -1.13 -6.27
N SER A 103 -6.98 0.05 -5.65
CA SER A 103 -5.83 0.40 -4.81
C SER A 103 -5.68 -0.53 -3.60
N LEU A 104 -6.77 -0.86 -2.90
CA LEU A 104 -6.76 -1.77 -1.74
C LEU A 104 -6.39 -3.20 -2.15
N ALA A 105 -6.99 -3.72 -3.22
CA ALA A 105 -6.67 -5.05 -3.75
C ALA A 105 -5.19 -5.14 -4.16
N THR A 106 -4.67 -4.10 -4.82
CA THR A 106 -3.26 -4.04 -5.25
C THR A 106 -2.32 -3.96 -4.06
N GLN A 107 -2.62 -3.14 -3.04
CA GLN A 107 -1.87 -3.10 -1.79
C GLN A 107 -1.81 -4.47 -1.12
N CYS A 108 -2.94 -5.18 -1.02
CA CYS A 108 -2.97 -6.52 -0.41
C CYS A 108 -2.09 -7.52 -1.18
N ARG A 109 -2.09 -7.47 -2.51
CA ARG A 109 -1.21 -8.31 -3.34
C ARG A 109 0.27 -7.99 -3.16
N ILE A 110 0.63 -6.72 -3.01
CA ILE A 110 2.00 -6.30 -2.68
C ILE A 110 2.38 -6.82 -1.30
N ILE A 111 1.55 -6.56 -0.29
CA ILE A 111 1.76 -6.94 1.11
C ILE A 111 1.92 -8.45 1.26
N ALA A 112 1.15 -9.26 0.53
CA ALA A 112 1.27 -10.72 0.54
C ALA A 112 2.65 -11.23 0.04
N SER A 113 3.41 -10.39 -0.67
CA SER A 113 4.77 -10.70 -1.14
C SER A 113 5.88 -9.97 -0.38
N MET A 114 5.54 -9.16 0.63
CA MET A 114 6.51 -8.44 1.44
C MET A 114 7.17 -9.35 2.47
N THR A 115 8.44 -9.10 2.74
CA THR A 115 9.17 -9.68 3.87
C THR A 115 9.18 -8.68 5.02
N PHE A 116 8.84 -9.14 6.22
CA PHE A 116 8.81 -8.34 7.43
C PHE A 116 9.95 -8.74 8.38
N VAL A 117 10.54 -7.77 9.06
CA VAL A 117 11.66 -7.98 9.98
C VAL A 117 11.18 -8.04 11.43
N SER A 118 10.17 -7.24 11.79
CA SER A 118 9.62 -7.19 13.15
C SER A 118 8.09 -7.34 13.20
N ARG A 119 7.55 -7.70 14.37
CA ARG A 119 6.10 -7.65 14.61
C ARG A 119 5.52 -6.25 14.51
N GLN A 120 6.29 -5.23 14.90
CA GLN A 120 5.91 -3.83 14.84
C GLN A 120 5.67 -3.38 13.40
N ASP A 121 6.48 -3.83 12.44
CA ASP A 121 6.28 -3.53 11.02
C ASP A 121 4.95 -4.10 10.52
N VAL A 122 4.64 -5.33 10.91
CA VAL A 122 3.38 -5.98 10.57
C VAL A 122 2.19 -5.25 11.20
N ASP A 123 2.29 -4.88 12.47
CA ASP A 123 1.25 -4.12 13.16
C ASP A 123 1.05 -2.72 12.58
N ALA A 124 2.12 -2.07 12.11
CA ALA A 124 2.02 -0.79 11.39
C ALA A 124 1.23 -0.93 10.09
N ILE A 125 1.51 -1.97 9.27
CA ILE A 125 0.73 -2.24 8.06
C ILE A 125 -0.75 -2.55 8.39
N LYS A 126 -1.01 -3.35 9.44
CA LYS A 126 -2.38 -3.63 9.89
C LYS A 126 -3.13 -2.34 10.25
N GLN A 127 -2.49 -1.44 11.00
CA GLN A 127 -3.09 -0.17 11.39
C GLN A 127 -3.35 0.73 10.18
N GLN A 128 -2.45 0.77 9.20
CA GLN A 128 -2.61 1.55 7.97
C GLN A 128 -3.79 1.06 7.12
N LEU A 129 -4.02 -0.26 7.05
CA LEU A 129 -5.12 -0.83 6.25
C LEU A 129 -6.48 -0.77 6.93
N LEU A 130 -6.53 -0.74 8.27
CA LEU A 130 -7.77 -0.90 9.02
C LEU A 130 -8.85 0.14 8.64
N ARG A 131 -8.49 1.42 8.64
CA ARG A 131 -9.45 2.51 8.33
C ARG A 131 -9.90 2.47 6.87
N PRO A 132 -8.99 2.43 5.87
CA PRO A 132 -9.39 2.34 4.47
C PRO A 132 -10.33 1.18 4.14
N PHE A 133 -10.13 0.01 4.77
CA PHE A 133 -11.05 -1.13 4.59
C PHE A 133 -12.41 -0.87 5.22
N ARG A 134 -12.46 -0.38 6.47
CA ARG A 134 -13.74 -0.05 7.13
C ARG A 134 -14.54 0.97 6.34
N ASP A 135 -13.89 2.03 5.88
CA ASP A 135 -14.55 3.09 5.11
C ASP A 135 -15.10 2.52 3.78
N ALA A 136 -14.36 1.64 3.10
CA ALA A 136 -14.83 0.97 1.88
C ALA A 136 -15.96 -0.05 2.12
N GLU A 137 -15.90 -0.79 3.23
CA GLU A 137 -16.95 -1.73 3.66
C GLU A 137 -18.25 -0.98 4.00
N GLU A 138 -18.16 0.15 4.71
CA GLU A 138 -19.29 1.00 5.05
C GLU A 138 -19.96 1.58 3.81
N ILE A 139 -19.18 2.11 2.86
CA ILE A 139 -19.70 2.59 1.56
C ILE A 139 -20.42 1.47 0.79
N ALA A 140 -19.86 0.25 0.78
CA ALA A 140 -20.48 -0.90 0.13
C ALA A 140 -21.80 -1.30 0.82
N ALA A 141 -21.86 -1.22 2.15
CA ALA A 141 -23.07 -1.49 2.91
C ALA A 141 -24.16 -0.42 2.66
N ASP A 142 -23.79 0.86 2.68
CA ASP A 142 -24.70 1.99 2.42
C ASP A 142 -25.28 1.97 1.01
N SER A 143 -24.49 1.52 0.03
CA SER A 143 -24.94 1.32 -1.35
C SER A 143 -25.74 0.03 -1.57
N MET A 144 -25.94 -0.78 -0.51
CA MET A 144 -26.59 -2.09 -0.55
C MET A 144 -25.94 -3.08 -1.55
N ASP A 145 -24.66 -2.89 -1.85
CA ASP A 145 -23.89 -3.79 -2.73
C ASP A 145 -23.34 -4.96 -1.92
N GLN A 146 -24.22 -5.95 -1.70
CA GLN A 146 -23.93 -7.11 -0.86
C GLN A 146 -22.72 -7.91 -1.38
N MET A 147 -22.54 -8.00 -2.70
CA MET A 147 -21.45 -8.76 -3.30
C MET A 147 -20.10 -8.08 -3.03
N VAL A 148 -20.02 -6.77 -3.25
CA VAL A 148 -18.80 -6.00 -2.96
C VAL A 148 -18.52 -5.99 -1.47
N PHE A 149 -19.52 -5.82 -0.63
CA PHE A 149 -19.36 -5.86 0.82
C PHE A 149 -18.75 -7.19 1.28
N GLN A 150 -19.31 -8.32 0.86
CA GLN A 150 -18.79 -9.65 1.20
C GLN A 150 -17.36 -9.86 0.69
N THR A 151 -17.06 -9.38 -0.52
CA THR A 151 -15.73 -9.50 -1.12
C THR A 151 -14.70 -8.67 -0.35
N LEU A 152 -15.05 -7.45 0.08
CA LEU A 152 -14.19 -6.59 0.89
C LEU A 152 -13.92 -7.20 2.27
N VAL A 153 -14.96 -7.68 2.96
CA VAL A 153 -14.82 -8.36 4.26
C VAL A 153 -13.94 -9.61 4.13
N ALA A 154 -14.13 -10.40 3.06
CA ALA A 154 -13.30 -11.57 2.80
C ALA A 154 -11.82 -11.19 2.55
N LEU A 155 -11.57 -10.16 1.75
CA LEU A 155 -10.22 -9.65 1.49
C LEU A 155 -9.56 -9.10 2.75
N HIS A 156 -10.29 -8.30 3.54
CA HIS A 156 -9.82 -7.74 4.81
C HIS A 156 -9.48 -8.85 5.83
N GLY A 157 -10.33 -9.87 5.94
CA GLY A 157 -10.07 -11.05 6.75
C GLY A 157 -8.84 -11.83 6.27
N ALA A 158 -8.71 -12.04 4.96
CA ALA A 158 -7.59 -12.76 4.37
C ALA A 158 -6.24 -12.06 4.62
N VAL A 159 -6.15 -10.75 4.37
CA VAL A 159 -4.92 -9.98 4.62
C VAL A 159 -4.59 -9.90 6.11
N THR A 160 -5.59 -9.75 6.98
CA THR A 160 -5.38 -9.74 8.43
C THR A 160 -4.85 -11.09 8.92
N ASN A 161 -5.44 -12.19 8.46
CA ASN A 161 -4.98 -13.54 8.81
C ASN A 161 -3.57 -13.80 8.29
N HIS A 162 -3.26 -13.38 7.07
CA HIS A 162 -1.91 -13.45 6.52
C HIS A 162 -0.91 -12.70 7.40
N LEU A 163 -1.20 -11.43 7.74
CA LEU A 163 -0.33 -10.62 8.60
C LEU A 163 -0.17 -11.22 10.00
N VAL A 164 -1.23 -11.75 10.61
CA VAL A 164 -1.15 -12.43 11.92
C VAL A 164 -0.28 -13.70 11.84
N ALA A 165 -0.41 -14.49 10.79
CA ALA A 165 0.42 -15.67 10.57
C ALA A 165 1.89 -15.28 10.37
N THR A 166 2.15 -14.25 9.56
CA THR A 166 3.49 -13.71 9.31
C THR A 166 4.12 -13.10 10.55
N ALA A 167 3.35 -12.43 11.43
CA ALA A 167 3.84 -11.85 12.67
C ALA A 167 4.19 -12.89 13.75
N ARG A 168 3.56 -14.08 13.73
CA ARG A 168 3.73 -15.09 14.79
C ARG A 168 5.19 -15.50 15.03
N PRO A 169 6.02 -15.81 14.02
CA PRO A 169 7.43 -16.14 14.22
C PRO A 169 8.34 -14.92 14.41
N LEU A 170 7.91 -13.70 14.11
CA LEU A 170 8.80 -12.54 14.13
C LEU A 170 9.14 -12.10 15.56
N PRO A 171 10.32 -11.49 15.79
CA PRO A 171 10.66 -10.91 17.08
C PRO A 171 9.82 -9.66 17.36
N ARG A 172 9.65 -9.33 18.64
CA ARG A 172 9.08 -8.04 19.05
C ARG A 172 10.20 -7.03 19.19
N MET A 173 9.98 -5.79 18.77
CA MET A 173 10.87 -4.70 19.12
C MET A 173 10.72 -4.31 20.60
N VAL A 174 11.84 -4.12 21.27
CA VAL A 174 11.95 -3.61 22.63
C VAL A 174 12.74 -2.31 22.61
N ASN A 175 12.30 -1.33 23.41
CA ASN A 175 13.05 -0.09 23.58
C ASN A 175 14.20 -0.32 24.56
N PHE A 176 15.41 0.10 24.19
CA PHE A 176 16.56 0.11 25.08
C PHE A 176 16.94 1.54 25.46
N ARG A 177 17.61 1.67 26.60
CA ARG A 177 18.25 2.91 27.04
C ARG A 177 19.58 2.58 27.73
N PHE A 178 20.67 3.07 27.17
CA PHE A 178 22.00 3.07 27.77
C PHE A 178 22.26 4.40 28.48
N PHE A 179 23.22 4.40 29.42
CA PHE A 179 23.61 5.60 30.17
C PHE A 179 24.57 6.50 29.40
N GLU A 180 25.26 5.97 28.39
CA GLU A 180 26.23 6.69 27.56
C GLU A 180 26.15 6.18 26.10
N PRO A 181 26.62 6.98 25.12
CA PRO A 181 26.78 6.51 23.74
C PRO A 181 27.80 5.37 23.66
N LEU A 182 27.37 4.21 23.17
CA LEU A 182 28.21 3.03 22.98
C LEU A 182 28.36 2.70 21.49
N PRO A 183 29.45 2.02 21.09
CA PRO A 183 29.54 1.44 19.75
C PRO A 183 28.45 0.38 19.53
N SER A 184 27.92 0.30 18.31
CA SER A 184 26.90 -0.68 17.88
C SER A 184 27.27 -2.11 18.22
N LEU A 185 28.55 -2.47 18.09
CA LEU A 185 29.08 -3.79 18.43
C LEU A 185 28.92 -4.11 19.93
N VAL A 186 29.20 -3.13 20.80
CA VAL A 186 29.03 -3.26 22.25
C VAL A 186 27.56 -3.31 22.62
N MET A 187 26.73 -2.50 21.99
CA MET A 187 25.27 -2.52 22.20
C MET A 187 24.68 -3.88 21.81
N ALA A 188 25.05 -4.42 20.64
CA ALA A 188 24.58 -5.72 20.16
C ALA A 188 24.98 -6.86 21.11
N TYR A 189 26.23 -6.88 21.57
CA TYR A 189 26.65 -7.84 22.58
C TYR A 189 25.84 -7.72 23.88
N LYS A 190 25.58 -6.50 24.36
CA LYS A 190 24.78 -6.29 25.58
C LYS A 190 23.30 -6.66 25.44
N LEU A 191 22.71 -6.51 24.25
CA LEU A 191 21.28 -6.73 24.01
C LEU A 191 20.96 -8.16 23.58
N TYR A 192 21.85 -8.77 22.79
CA TYR A 192 21.62 -10.05 22.13
C TYR A 192 22.59 -11.16 22.55
N ASP A 193 23.60 -10.84 23.37
CA ASP A 193 24.77 -11.70 23.63
C ASP A 193 25.51 -12.12 22.35
N ASP A 194 25.29 -11.37 21.26
CA ASP A 194 25.86 -11.62 19.93
C ASP A 194 26.22 -10.30 19.25
N ALA A 195 27.53 -10.06 19.13
CA ALA A 195 28.09 -8.87 18.53
C ALA A 195 27.90 -8.82 16.99
N SER A 196 27.65 -9.96 16.33
CA SER A 196 27.46 -10.03 14.88
C SER A 196 26.18 -9.33 14.42
N ARG A 197 25.20 -9.19 15.32
CA ARG A 197 23.91 -8.49 15.09
C ARG A 197 24.00 -6.97 15.18
N CYS A 198 25.21 -6.41 15.20
CA CYS A 198 25.41 -4.95 15.27
C CYS A 198 24.91 -4.20 14.04
N ASP A 199 24.94 -4.81 12.86
CA ASP A 199 24.43 -4.19 11.64
C ASP A 199 22.89 -4.15 11.62
N GLU A 200 22.21 -5.17 12.15
CA GLU A 200 20.75 -5.16 12.36
C GLU A 200 20.36 -3.96 13.24
N LEU A 201 21.03 -3.81 14.39
CA LEU A 201 20.78 -2.72 15.33
C LEU A 201 20.99 -1.34 14.68
N ARG A 202 22.02 -1.20 13.84
CA ARG A 202 22.32 0.05 13.12
C ARG A 202 21.28 0.39 12.08
N GLN A 203 20.88 -0.59 11.26
CA GLN A 203 19.87 -0.41 10.22
C GLN A 203 18.55 0.03 10.82
N GLU A 204 18.15 -0.64 11.90
CA GLU A 204 16.90 -0.38 12.58
C GLU A 204 16.83 1.03 13.21
N ASN A 205 17.90 1.43 13.90
CA ASN A 205 17.96 2.73 14.56
C ASN A 205 18.48 3.87 13.67
N LYS A 206 18.67 3.60 12.36
CA LYS A 206 19.21 4.55 11.37
C LYS A 206 20.49 5.24 11.87
N VAL A 207 21.37 4.44 12.48
CA VAL A 207 22.60 4.96 13.09
C VAL A 207 23.53 5.51 12.01
N VAL A 208 23.90 6.79 12.16
CA VAL A 208 24.80 7.48 11.22
C VAL A 208 26.22 6.93 11.28
N HIS A 209 26.78 6.73 12.49
CA HIS A 209 28.14 6.24 12.68
C HIS A 209 28.21 5.05 13.65
N PRO A 210 28.85 3.91 13.29
CA PRO A 210 28.84 2.69 14.10
C PRO A 210 29.40 2.84 15.52
N ALA A 211 30.35 3.77 15.73
CA ALA A 211 30.97 4.02 17.03
C ALA A 211 30.16 4.96 17.94
N PHE A 212 29.19 5.70 17.40
CA PHE A 212 28.44 6.74 18.13
C PHE A 212 26.94 6.49 17.98
N CYS A 213 26.46 5.39 18.56
CA CYS A 213 25.05 5.05 18.53
C CYS A 213 24.26 5.89 19.55
N PRO A 214 22.98 6.23 19.26
CA PRO A 214 22.13 6.93 20.22
C PRO A 214 21.90 6.09 21.47
N MET A 215 21.80 6.76 22.63
CA MET A 215 21.60 6.08 23.92
C MET A 215 20.25 5.37 24.02
N THR A 216 19.25 5.80 23.25
CA THR A 216 17.93 5.19 23.18
C THR A 216 17.67 4.69 21.77
N GLY A 217 17.01 3.54 21.68
CA GLY A 217 16.66 2.95 20.40
C GLY A 217 15.76 1.74 20.57
N GLN A 218 15.58 1.02 19.49
CA GLN A 218 14.82 -0.22 19.45
C GLN A 218 15.71 -1.39 19.07
N ALA A 219 15.44 -2.55 19.64
CA ALA A 219 16.16 -3.79 19.41
C ALA A 219 15.18 -4.94 19.28
N LEU A 220 15.52 -5.98 18.52
CA LEU A 220 14.69 -7.18 18.43
C LEU A 220 14.72 -7.91 19.78
N SER A 221 13.59 -8.41 20.27
CA SER A 221 13.56 -9.21 21.49
C SER A 221 14.41 -10.46 21.26
N ALA A 222 15.34 -10.73 22.17
CA ALA A 222 16.10 -11.97 22.21
C ALA A 222 15.18 -13.19 22.37
#